data_AF-F1YJ77-F1
#
_entry.id   AF-F1YJ77-F1
#
_cell.length_a   1.000
_cell.length_b   1.000
_cell.length_c   1.000
_cell.angle_alpha   90.00
_cell.angle_beta   90.00
_cell.angle_gamma   90.00
#
_symmetry.space_group_name_H-M   'P 1'
#
loop_
_entity.id
_entity.type
_entity.pdbx_description
1 polymer ?
#
loop_
_entity_poly.entity_id
_entity_poly.type
_entity_poly.pdbx_seq_one_letter_code
_entity_poly.pdbx_strand_id
1 'polypeptide(L)'
;MEMDNYASVDRKEWIRSLSVHLADRADAAPWMTAVRIGDQSVTYGDLVDSLHGYRRVIDAEYMSVESALTASVMHNMPGLGSLAPRDLARAMQEIVQWLGRDLPTAGVGLRSVV
;
A
#
# COMPACT_ATOMS: atom_id res chain seq x y z
N MET A 1 -5.83 20.24 20.74
CA MET A 1 -5.98 18.84 20.33
C MET A 1 -6.57 18.86 18.92
N GLU A 2 -5.75 19.16 17.92
CA GLU A 2 -6.18 19.38 16.51
C GLU A 2 -5.18 18.84 15.48
N MET A 3 -4.04 18.31 15.93
CA MET A 3 -2.97 17.81 15.05
C MET A 3 -3.19 16.39 14.51
N ASP A 4 -3.98 15.55 15.19
CA ASP A 4 -4.27 14.19 14.71
C ASP A 4 -5.13 14.16 13.44
N ASN A 5 -6.01 15.14 13.28
CA ASN A 5 -6.94 15.15 12.15
C ASN A 5 -6.22 15.52 10.84
N TYR A 6 -5.22 16.40 10.91
CA TYR A 6 -4.42 16.80 9.74
C TYR A 6 -3.54 15.65 9.23
N ALA A 7 -2.86 14.94 10.14
CA ALA A 7 -2.03 13.77 9.78
C ALA A 7 -2.86 12.62 9.20
N SER A 8 -4.10 12.43 9.68
CA SER A 8 -5.05 11.45 9.15
C SER A 8 -5.57 11.81 7.74
N VAL A 9 -5.86 13.09 7.51
CA VAL A 9 -6.28 13.60 6.19
C VAL A 9 -5.14 13.48 5.18
N ASP A 10 -3.92 13.88 5.55
CA ASP A 10 -2.73 13.77 4.70
C ASP A 10 -2.44 12.30 4.36
N ARG A 11 -2.60 11.37 5.31
CA ARG A 11 -2.43 9.93 5.08
C ARG A 11 -3.47 9.40 4.09
N LYS A 12 -4.75 9.75 4.24
CA LYS A 12 -5.82 9.29 3.34
C LYS A 12 -5.60 9.78 1.91
N GLU A 13 -5.20 11.04 1.75
CA GLU A 13 -4.92 11.60 0.43
C GLU A 13 -3.70 10.96 -0.22
N TRP A 14 -2.67 10.65 0.58
CA TRP A 14 -1.51 9.91 0.11
C TRP A 14 -1.87 8.48 -0.35
N ILE A 15 -2.71 7.76 0.41
CA ILE A 15 -3.20 6.43 0.02
C ILE A 15 -4.03 6.48 -1.26
N ARG A 16 -4.84 7.52 -1.43
CA ARG A 16 -5.58 7.75 -2.67
C ARG A 16 -4.63 7.96 -3.84
N SER A 17 -3.64 8.82 -3.66
CA SER A 17 -2.60 9.09 -4.67
C SER A 17 -1.81 7.82 -5.02
N LEU A 18 -1.53 6.97 -4.03
CA LEU A 18 -0.91 5.67 -4.24
C LEU A 18 -1.76 4.75 -5.10
N SER A 19 -3.06 4.68 -4.83
CA SER A 19 -3.96 3.85 -5.63
C SER A 19 -4.00 4.31 -7.10
N VAL A 20 -4.00 5.62 -7.34
CA VAL A 20 -3.94 6.18 -8.71
C VAL A 20 -2.60 5.83 -9.37
N HIS A 21 -1.48 6.03 -8.67
CA HIS A 21 -0.15 5.70 -9.17
C HIS A 21 0.01 4.23 -9.55
N LEU A 22 -0.54 3.32 -8.75
CA LEU A 22 -0.54 1.89 -9.05
C LEU A 22 -1.34 1.58 -10.33
N ALA A 23 -2.52 2.19 -10.48
CA ALA A 23 -3.34 2.03 -11.68
C ALA A 23 -2.62 2.53 -12.94
N ASP A 24 -2.03 3.74 -12.88
CA ASP A 24 -1.27 4.30 -14.01
C ASP A 24 -0.11 3.39 -14.43
N ARG A 25 0.62 2.82 -13.46
CA ARG A 25 1.72 1.86 -13.72
C ARG A 25 1.20 0.55 -14.31
N ALA A 26 0.07 0.04 -13.84
CA ALA A 26 -0.53 -1.18 -14.37
C ALA A 26 -1.04 -0.99 -15.80
N ASP A 27 -1.58 0.18 -16.14
CA ASP A 27 -2.00 0.50 -17.52
C ASP A 27 -0.80 0.63 -18.46
N ALA A 28 0.29 1.27 -18.01
CA ALA A 28 1.46 1.52 -18.85
C ALA A 28 2.38 0.29 -19.00
N ALA A 29 2.53 -0.52 -17.96
CA ALA A 29 3.48 -1.63 -17.92
C ALA A 29 3.04 -2.76 -16.96
N PRO A 30 1.95 -3.48 -17.28
CA PRO A 30 1.35 -4.47 -16.37
C PRO A 30 2.28 -5.63 -16.02
N TRP A 31 3.18 -6.02 -16.94
CA TRP A 31 4.15 -7.12 -16.75
C TRP A 31 5.33 -6.76 -15.85
N MET A 32 5.50 -5.49 -15.48
CA MET A 32 6.66 -5.06 -14.70
C MET A 32 6.48 -5.41 -13.22
N THR A 33 7.54 -5.92 -12.57
CA THR A 33 7.51 -6.24 -11.14
C THR A 33 7.31 -4.98 -10.29
N ALA A 34 6.24 -4.96 -9.49
CA ALA A 34 5.95 -3.89 -8.54
C ALA A 34 6.69 -4.08 -7.21
N VAL A 35 6.67 -5.31 -6.70
CA VAL A 35 7.29 -5.68 -5.41
C VAL A 35 7.93 -7.06 -5.55
N ARG A 36 9.11 -7.24 -4.95
CA ARG A 36 9.80 -8.51 -4.83
C ARG A 36 10.31 -8.69 -3.39
N ILE A 37 9.99 -9.82 -2.79
CA ILE A 37 10.43 -10.20 -1.44
C ILE A 37 10.89 -11.65 -1.49
N GLY A 38 12.17 -11.88 -1.19
CA GLY A 38 12.76 -13.21 -1.32
C GLY A 38 12.64 -13.75 -2.75
N ASP A 39 12.03 -14.92 -2.88
CA ASP A 39 11.71 -15.61 -4.13
C ASP A 39 10.34 -15.21 -4.72
N GLN A 40 9.55 -14.42 -4.00
CA GLN A 40 8.22 -14.00 -4.42
C GLN A 40 8.28 -12.65 -5.13
N SER A 41 7.53 -12.51 -6.22
CA SER A 41 7.32 -11.21 -6.87
C SER A 41 5.92 -11.05 -7.38
N VAL A 42 5.39 -9.84 -7.29
CA VAL A 42 4.10 -9.44 -7.87
C VAL A 42 4.33 -8.39 -8.94
N THR A 43 3.61 -8.50 -10.05
CA THR A 43 3.61 -7.46 -11.10
C THR A 43 2.65 -6.33 -10.76
N TYR A 44 2.75 -5.20 -11.46
CA TYR A 44 1.77 -4.12 -11.31
C TYR A 44 0.36 -4.56 -11.73
N GLY A 45 0.25 -5.38 -12.78
CA GLY A 45 -1.03 -5.94 -13.23
C GLY A 45 -1.69 -6.79 -12.15
N ASP A 46 -0.99 -7.82 -11.66
CA ASP A 46 -1.53 -8.74 -10.64
C ASP A 46 -1.91 -8.00 -9.34
N LEU A 47 -1.11 -7.00 -8.95
CA LEU A 47 -1.36 -6.20 -7.77
C LEU A 47 -2.63 -5.34 -7.92
N VAL A 48 -2.82 -4.67 -9.06
CA VAL A 48 -4.01 -3.82 -9.29
C VAL A 48 -5.27 -4.65 -9.48
N ASP A 49 -5.19 -5.80 -10.16
CA ASP A 49 -6.32 -6.71 -10.32
C ASP A 49 -6.84 -7.20 -8.96
N SER A 50 -5.93 -7.64 -8.09
CA SER A 50 -6.30 -8.01 -6.71
C SER A 50 -6.82 -6.83 -5.90
N LEU A 51 -6.25 -5.64 -6.05
CA LEU A 51 -6.71 -4.41 -5.40
C LEU A 51 -8.15 -4.06 -5.80
N HIS A 52 -8.49 -4.14 -7.07
CA HIS A 52 -9.86 -3.93 -7.55
C HIS A 52 -10.82 -4.99 -7.05
N GLY A 53 -10.38 -6.26 -7.01
CA GLY A 53 -11.14 -7.36 -6.43
C GLY A 53 -11.52 -7.09 -4.97
N TYR A 54 -10.54 -6.71 -4.15
CA TYR A 54 -10.78 -6.38 -2.74
C TYR A 54 -11.51 -5.06 -2.54
N ARG A 55 -11.30 -4.03 -3.38
CA ARG A 55 -12.04 -2.77 -3.28
C ARG A 55 -13.54 -2.96 -3.47
N ARG A 56 -13.97 -3.86 -4.37
CA ARG A 56 -15.39 -4.22 -4.52
C ARG A 56 -15.98 -4.88 -3.27
N VAL A 57 -15.20 -5.72 -2.58
CA VAL A 57 -15.61 -6.34 -1.31
C VAL A 57 -15.62 -5.31 -0.18
N ILE A 58 -14.67 -4.39 -0.19
CA ILE A 58 -14.44 -3.38 0.86
C ILE A 58 -15.43 -2.22 0.78
N ASP A 59 -15.81 -1.78 -0.42
CA ASP A 59 -16.87 -0.78 -0.63
C ASP A 59 -18.23 -1.28 -0.09
N ALA A 60 -18.45 -2.59 -0.07
CA ALA A 60 -19.64 -3.20 0.52
C ALA A 60 -19.62 -3.23 2.06
N GLU A 61 -18.43 -3.21 2.69
CA GLU A 61 -18.22 -3.38 4.13
C GLU A 61 -17.66 -2.12 4.83
N TYR A 62 -17.66 -0.97 4.15
CA TYR A 62 -17.15 0.32 4.66
C TYR A 62 -15.69 0.29 5.17
N MET A 63 -14.85 -0.58 4.61
CA MET A 63 -13.44 -0.69 5.00
C MET A 63 -12.53 0.29 4.23
N SER A 64 -11.31 0.53 4.72
CA SER A 64 -10.39 1.51 4.11
C SER A 64 -9.60 0.94 2.92
N VAL A 65 -9.15 1.83 2.04
CA VAL A 65 -8.24 1.49 0.91
C VAL A 65 -6.94 0.84 1.38
N GLU A 66 -6.47 1.17 2.60
CA GLU A 66 -5.29 0.54 3.21
C GLU A 66 -5.53 -0.96 3.49
N SER A 67 -6.75 -1.33 3.89
CA SER A 67 -7.11 -2.74 4.07
C SER A 67 -7.13 -3.47 2.73
N ALA A 68 -7.59 -2.82 1.65
CA ALA A 68 -7.58 -3.39 0.30
C ALA A 68 -6.15 -3.65 -0.18
N LEU A 69 -5.25 -2.69 0.02
CA LEU A 69 -3.84 -2.81 -0.33
C LEU A 69 -3.16 -3.94 0.45
N THR A 70 -3.40 -4.00 1.76
CA THR A 70 -2.85 -5.05 2.63
C THR A 70 -3.32 -6.44 2.17
N ALA A 71 -4.63 -6.61 1.94
CA ALA A 71 -5.19 -7.88 1.46
C ALA A 71 -4.62 -8.29 0.10
N SER A 72 -4.46 -7.34 -0.81
CA SER A 72 -3.88 -7.56 -2.14
C SER A 72 -2.44 -8.04 -2.07
N VAL A 73 -1.62 -7.40 -1.24
CA VAL A 73 -0.23 -7.81 -1.02
C VAL A 73 -0.17 -9.19 -0.40
N MET A 74 -0.97 -9.48 0.63
CA MET A 74 -1.00 -10.80 1.26
C MET A 74 -1.49 -11.90 0.32
N HIS A 75 -2.46 -11.60 -0.55
CA HIS A 75 -2.96 -12.52 -1.57
C HIS A 75 -1.87 -12.91 -2.57
N ASN A 76 -1.10 -11.94 -3.05
CA ASN A 76 -0.04 -12.16 -4.04
C ASN A 76 1.27 -12.68 -3.43
N MET A 77 1.49 -12.47 -2.13
CA MET A 77 2.70 -12.87 -1.42
C MET A 77 2.34 -13.66 -0.16
N PRO A 78 1.81 -14.90 -0.31
CA PRO A 78 1.36 -15.70 0.83
C PRO A 78 2.48 -16.02 1.83
N GLY A 79 3.77 -15.98 1.41
CA GLY A 79 4.91 -16.19 2.30
C GLY A 79 4.99 -15.15 3.42
N LEU A 80 4.48 -13.93 3.19
CA LEU A 80 4.36 -12.90 4.23
C LEU A 80 3.50 -13.36 5.42
N GLY A 81 2.50 -14.20 5.19
CA GLY A 81 1.64 -14.74 6.24
C GLY A 81 2.37 -15.66 7.24
N SER A 82 3.59 -16.12 6.90
CA SER A 82 4.41 -16.96 7.79
C SER A 82 5.31 -16.15 8.73
N LEU A 83 5.43 -14.83 8.51
CA LEU A 83 6.26 -13.96 9.32
C LEU A 83 5.65 -13.72 10.70
N ALA A 84 6.51 -13.47 11.70
CA ALA A 84 6.06 -13.01 13.00
C ALA A 84 5.33 -11.66 12.86
N PRO A 85 4.34 -11.34 13.72
CA PRO A 85 3.50 -10.14 13.56
C PRO A 85 4.29 -8.83 13.43
N ARG A 86 5.41 -8.71 14.15
CA ARG A 86 6.28 -7.52 14.09
C ARG A 86 7.00 -7.41 12.74
N ASP A 87 7.49 -8.53 12.22
CA ASP A 87 8.20 -8.58 10.94
C ASP A 87 7.24 -8.40 9.77
N LEU A 88 6.03 -8.95 9.87
CA LEU A 88 4.95 -8.69 8.91
C LEU A 88 4.57 -7.21 8.85
N ALA A 89 4.38 -6.56 10.01
CA ALA A 89 4.06 -5.14 10.06
C ALA A 89 5.17 -4.28 9.44
N ARG A 90 6.43 -4.62 9.71
CA ARG A 90 7.59 -3.94 9.12
C ARG A 90 7.66 -4.16 7.60
N ALA A 91 7.55 -5.39 7.13
CA ALA A 91 7.55 -5.71 5.71
C ALA A 91 6.44 -4.97 4.97
N MET A 92 5.22 -4.92 5.54
CA MET A 92 4.11 -4.19 4.95
C MET A 92 4.38 -2.67 4.86
N GLN A 93 4.97 -2.08 5.91
CA GLN A 93 5.37 -0.67 5.87
C GLN A 93 6.41 -0.39 4.78
N GLU A 94 7.42 -1.26 4.64
CA GLU A 94 8.46 -1.14 3.61
C GLU A 94 7.86 -1.28 2.20
N ILE A 95 6.94 -2.22 1.98
CA ILE A 95 6.23 -2.41 0.71
C ILE A 95 5.42 -1.16 0.36
N VAL A 96 4.62 -0.65 1.29
CA VAL A 96 3.76 0.52 1.06
C VAL A 96 4.62 1.76 0.75
N GLN A 97 5.70 1.97 1.49
CA GLN A 97 6.64 3.07 1.20
C GLN A 97 7.32 2.90 -0.16
N TRP A 98 7.75 1.68 -0.50
CA TRP A 98 8.38 1.38 -1.79
C TRP A 98 7.46 1.65 -2.98
N LEU A 99 6.19 1.24 -2.86
CA LEU A 99 5.17 1.47 -3.88
C LEU A 99 4.82 2.95 -4.05
N GLY A 100 4.86 3.72 -2.97
CA GLY A 100 4.58 5.16 -2.99
C GLY A 100 5.81 6.06 -3.06
N ARG A 101 7.01 5.53 -3.35
CA ARG A 101 8.26 6.29 -3.31
C ARG A 101 8.32 7.47 -4.28
N ASP A 102 7.56 7.39 -5.38
CA ASP A 102 7.50 8.40 -6.43
C ASP A 102 6.39 9.44 -6.15
N LEU A 103 5.64 9.27 -5.06
CA LEU A 103 4.60 10.20 -4.63
C LEU A 103 5.20 11.27 -3.71
N PRO A 104 4.71 12.52 -3.76
CA PRO A 104 5.05 13.52 -2.76
C PRO A 104 4.70 12.95 -1.38
N THR A 105 5.69 12.89 -0.49
CA THR A 105 5.49 12.46 0.89
C THR A 105 4.49 13.40 1.54
N ALA A 106 3.40 12.85 2.08
CA ALA A 106 2.61 13.54 3.09
C ALA A 106 3.59 14.04 4.16
N GLY A 107 3.71 15.36 4.32
CA GLY A 107 4.84 16.01 4.98
C GLY A 107 5.17 15.36 6.32
N VAL A 108 6.26 14.59 6.36
CA VAL A 108 6.82 14.10 7.62
C VAL A 108 7.57 15.27 8.27
N GLY A 109 6.80 16.18 8.85
CA GLY A 109 7.26 17.14 9.82
C GLY A 109 7.51 16.48 11.18
N LEU A 110 8.28 15.39 11.22
CA LEU A 110 8.85 14.91 12.48
C LEU A 110 10.11 15.77 12.75
N ARG A 111 9.89 16.95 13.33
CA ARG A 111 10.97 17.63 14.04
C ARG A 111 11.26 16.82 15.30
N SER A 112 12.40 16.12 15.29
CA SER A 112 13.05 15.67 16.53
C SER A 112 13.20 16.87 17.45
N VAL A 113 12.48 16.87 18.58
CA VAL A 113 12.79 17.77 19.70
C VAL A 113 13.82 17.01 20.53
N VAL A 114 15.07 17.44 20.43
CA VAL A 114 16.12 17.13 21.42
C VAL A 114 15.98 18.10 22.58
#